data_AF-A0A8T5SJZ8-F1
#
_entry.id   AF-A0A8T5SJZ8-F1
#
_cell.length_a   1.000
_cell.length_b   1.000
_cell.length_c   1.000
_cell.angle_alpha   90.00
_cell.angle_beta   90.00
_cell.angle_gamma   90.00
#
_symmetry.space_group_name_H-M   'P 1'
#
loop_
_entity.id
_entity.type
_entity.pdbx_description
1 polymer ?
#
loop_
_entity_poly.entity_id
_entity_poly.type
_entity_poly.pdbx_seq_one_letter_code
_entity_poly.pdbx_strand_id
1 'polypeptide(L)'
;MIVNKTQAKSIITKSNIPGIDFVINPYIGCQHACIYCYAEFMKRFTGHGGDTWGDFIDVKQYDWDKIKPEKYEDKTILLSSVTDPYTPLEIKYENTRRVLEKLIGTTAKLQILTKSSLVERDIVLFKQFENIQVGISLNSLDEKFTRIIEPRASRPQERLSALKKVAAAGISTYVFVSPIFPKISDWEAIIEAALVITDDFRFENLNFRGHNVPRIMKLISENYPELFDYYKEIRKEPSLWNEMEEDIEDFCKARHLRCRVEFHHGGFTKTKQN
;
A
#
# COMPACT_ATOMS: atom_id res chain seq x y z
N MET A 1 -18.51 -11.61 7.81
CA MET A 1 -17.32 -10.80 8.13
C MET A 1 -17.13 -10.83 9.64
N ILE A 2 -15.96 -11.26 10.08
CA ILE A 2 -15.56 -11.38 11.49
C ILE A 2 -14.98 -10.03 11.92
N VAL A 3 -15.44 -9.50 13.06
CA VAL A 3 -14.91 -8.25 13.62
C VAL A 3 -14.61 -8.48 15.09
N ASN A 4 -13.33 -8.54 15.45
CA ASN A 4 -12.93 -8.69 16.85
C ASN A 4 -12.40 -7.35 17.39
N LYS A 5 -12.43 -7.23 18.72
CA LYS A 5 -11.71 -6.17 19.44
C LYS A 5 -10.60 -6.85 20.24
N THR A 6 -9.35 -6.53 19.92
CA THR A 6 -8.19 -7.22 20.51
C THR A 6 -7.35 -6.24 21.29
N GLN A 7 -7.06 -6.53 22.56
CA GLN A 7 -6.18 -5.69 23.37
C GLN A 7 -4.74 -5.80 22.86
N ALA A 8 -4.17 -4.69 22.39
CA ALA A 8 -2.80 -4.66 21.88
C ALA A 8 -1.81 -4.26 22.99
N LYS A 9 -0.68 -4.96 23.08
CA LYS A 9 0.45 -4.55 23.93
C LYS A 9 1.22 -3.37 23.34
N SER A 10 1.35 -3.34 22.02
CA SER A 10 1.88 -2.23 21.23
C SER A 10 1.20 -2.20 19.86
N ILE A 11 1.06 -1.00 19.31
CA ILE A 11 0.65 -0.78 17.92
C ILE A 11 1.81 -0.31 17.04
N ILE A 12 2.92 0.12 17.65
CA ILE A 12 4.12 0.66 16.99
C ILE A 12 5.25 -0.38 17.11
N THR A 13 5.86 -0.74 15.99
CA THR A 13 6.95 -1.72 15.92
C THR A 13 8.07 -1.22 15.02
N LYS A 14 9.31 -1.58 15.31
CA LYS A 14 10.43 -1.32 14.40
C LYS A 14 10.17 -2.00 13.05
N SER A 15 10.59 -1.33 11.98
CA SER A 15 10.40 -1.80 10.61
C SER A 15 11.72 -2.27 10.00
N ASN A 16 11.63 -3.23 9.09
CA ASN A 16 12.74 -3.65 8.23
C ASN A 16 12.57 -3.13 6.79
N ILE A 17 11.55 -2.30 6.53
CA ILE A 17 11.33 -1.67 5.23
C ILE A 17 12.41 -0.59 5.05
N PRO A 18 13.18 -0.60 3.94
CA PRO A 18 14.22 0.39 3.70
C PRO A 18 13.70 1.84 3.84
N GLY A 19 14.36 2.63 4.68
CA GLY A 19 14.01 4.04 4.93
C GLY A 19 12.79 4.27 5.83
N ILE A 20 12.24 3.22 6.45
CA ILE A 20 11.17 3.31 7.46
C ILE A 20 11.72 2.78 8.78
N ASP A 21 11.74 3.60 9.83
CA ASP A 21 12.20 3.17 11.16
C ASP A 21 11.14 2.38 11.92
N PHE A 22 9.88 2.83 11.82
CA PHE A 22 8.76 2.25 12.55
C PHE A 22 7.52 2.11 11.67
N VAL A 23 6.70 1.12 11.99
CA VAL A 23 5.36 0.95 11.41
C VAL A 23 4.33 0.99 12.52
N ILE A 24 3.18 1.61 12.25
CA ILE A 24 2.03 1.59 13.16
C ILE A 24 0.91 0.82 12.48
N ASN A 25 0.49 -0.30 13.06
CA ASN A 25 -0.61 -1.11 12.52
C ASN A 25 -1.80 -1.05 13.49
N PRO A 26 -2.80 -0.18 13.27
CA PRO A 26 -3.95 -0.01 14.18
C PRO A 26 -4.98 -1.14 14.08
N TYR A 27 -4.84 -2.00 13.08
CA TYR A 27 -5.71 -3.13 12.79
C TYR A 27 -4.89 -4.41 12.51
N ILE A 28 -5.55 -5.56 12.54
CA ILE A 28 -5.08 -6.84 12.01
C ILE A 28 -6.10 -7.33 10.98
N GLY A 29 -5.63 -7.86 9.85
CA GLY A 29 -6.50 -8.10 8.68
C GLY A 29 -6.75 -6.82 7.90
N CYS A 30 -7.44 -6.91 6.77
CA CYS A 30 -7.72 -5.75 5.91
C CYS A 30 -8.93 -6.02 5.03
N GLN A 31 -9.97 -5.19 5.12
CA GLN A 31 -11.24 -5.47 4.44
C GLN A 31 -11.22 -5.12 2.94
N HIS A 32 -10.13 -4.53 2.43
CA HIS A 32 -9.93 -4.34 0.99
C HIS A 32 -9.91 -5.64 0.19
N ALA A 33 -9.50 -6.74 0.85
CA ALA A 33 -9.56 -8.10 0.32
C ALA A 33 -8.80 -8.32 -0.99
N CYS A 34 -7.64 -7.66 -1.15
CA CYS A 34 -6.88 -7.77 -2.38
C CYS A 34 -6.40 -9.21 -2.60
N ILE A 35 -6.63 -9.76 -3.79
CA ILE A 35 -6.35 -11.18 -4.07
C ILE A 35 -4.85 -11.52 -4.02
N TYR A 36 -4.02 -10.51 -4.29
CA TYR A 36 -2.56 -10.60 -4.39
C TYR A 36 -1.86 -10.27 -3.07
N CYS A 37 -2.61 -9.86 -2.04
CA CYS A 37 -2.06 -9.24 -0.84
C CYS A 37 -1.00 -10.11 -0.15
N TYR A 38 0.20 -9.55 0.05
CA TYR A 38 1.24 -10.26 0.78
C TYR A 38 0.85 -10.43 2.26
N ALA A 39 0.21 -9.43 2.87
CA ALA A 39 -0.12 -9.39 4.30
C ALA A 39 -1.04 -10.53 4.77
N GLU A 40 -1.62 -11.31 3.86
CA GLU A 40 -2.30 -12.56 4.20
C GLU A 40 -1.41 -13.53 5.01
N PHE A 41 -0.08 -13.46 4.87
CA PHE A 41 0.85 -14.25 5.68
C PHE A 41 0.63 -14.05 7.19
N MET A 42 0.12 -12.88 7.61
CA MET A 42 -0.16 -12.55 9.01
C MET A 42 -1.16 -13.51 9.66
N LYS A 43 -2.05 -14.16 8.90
CA LYS A 43 -3.01 -15.14 9.42
C LYS A 43 -2.34 -16.25 10.25
N ARG A 44 -1.08 -16.58 9.94
CA ARG A 44 -0.27 -17.57 10.66
C ARG A 44 0.07 -17.15 12.10
N PHE A 45 0.01 -15.86 12.40
CA PHE A 45 0.41 -15.28 13.69
C PHE A 45 -0.75 -14.67 14.48
N THR A 46 -1.95 -14.62 13.89
CA THR A 46 -3.07 -13.83 14.42
C THR A 46 -4.31 -14.67 14.72
N GLY A 47 -4.19 -16.00 14.72
CA GLY A 47 -5.32 -16.90 14.99
C GLY A 47 -6.34 -17.01 13.85
N HIS A 48 -6.03 -16.44 12.67
CA HIS A 48 -6.93 -16.39 11.51
C HIS A 48 -6.57 -17.41 10.42
N GLY A 49 -5.89 -18.51 10.76
CA GLY A 49 -5.44 -19.51 9.77
C GLY A 49 -6.55 -20.08 8.89
N GLY A 50 -7.73 -20.28 9.47
CA GLY A 50 -8.92 -20.81 8.77
C GLY A 50 -9.81 -19.77 8.08
N ASP A 51 -9.57 -18.47 8.30
CA ASP A 51 -10.45 -17.42 7.80
C ASP A 51 -10.07 -16.94 6.39
N THR A 52 -11.03 -16.47 5.61
CA THR A 52 -10.76 -15.88 4.29
C THR A 52 -10.14 -14.48 4.44
N TRP A 53 -9.04 -14.21 3.73
CA TRP A 53 -8.44 -12.87 3.71
C TRP A 53 -9.43 -11.83 3.19
N GLY A 54 -9.60 -10.74 3.93
CA GLY A 54 -10.63 -9.74 3.65
C GLY A 54 -11.91 -9.88 4.46
N ASP A 55 -12.19 -11.08 4.99
CA ASP A 55 -13.44 -11.36 5.71
C ASP A 55 -13.28 -11.35 7.23
N PHE A 56 -12.14 -10.88 7.72
CA PHE A 56 -11.91 -10.59 9.13
C PHE A 56 -11.17 -9.26 9.30
N ILE A 57 -11.37 -8.65 10.47
CA ILE A 57 -10.58 -7.53 10.95
C ILE A 57 -10.60 -7.48 12.48
N ASP A 58 -9.41 -7.40 13.08
CA ASP A 58 -9.29 -7.13 14.51
C ASP A 58 -9.00 -5.65 14.71
N VAL A 59 -9.89 -4.99 15.44
CA VAL A 59 -9.72 -3.61 15.88
C VAL A 59 -8.87 -3.62 17.13
N LYS A 60 -7.64 -3.12 17.04
CA LYS A 60 -6.78 -3.04 18.22
C LYS A 60 -7.35 -2.04 19.21
N GLN A 61 -7.60 -2.50 20.42
CA GLN A 61 -7.84 -1.65 21.58
C GLN A 61 -6.47 -1.33 22.19
N TYR A 62 -6.16 -0.05 22.34
CA TYR A 62 -4.90 0.42 22.86
C TYR A 62 -5.13 1.64 23.75
N ASP A 63 -4.30 1.77 24.78
CA ASP A 63 -4.25 2.98 25.57
C ASP A 63 -3.43 4.03 24.80
N TRP A 64 -4.14 4.93 24.11
CA TRP A 64 -3.54 5.91 23.21
C TRP A 64 -2.58 6.87 23.92
N ASP A 65 -2.71 7.06 25.24
CA ASP A 65 -1.81 7.90 26.03
C ASP A 65 -0.42 7.26 26.23
N LYS A 66 -0.27 5.99 25.87
CA LYS A 66 1.03 5.31 25.80
C LYS A 66 1.82 5.64 24.54
N ILE A 67 1.19 6.26 23.53
CA ILE A 67 1.94 6.84 22.41
C ILE A 67 2.69 8.05 22.95
N LYS A 68 4.01 7.99 22.87
CA LYS A 68 4.94 9.02 23.34
C LYS A 68 5.66 9.60 22.11
N PRO A 69 5.12 10.66 21.48
CA PRO A 69 5.63 11.20 20.22
C PRO A 69 7.11 11.58 20.26
N GLU A 70 7.60 12.01 21.42
CA GLU A 70 9.00 12.37 21.67
C GLU A 70 9.97 11.21 21.40
N LYS A 71 9.50 9.96 21.46
CA LYS A 71 10.33 8.77 21.15
C LYS A 71 10.59 8.58 19.66
N TYR A 72 9.87 9.30 18.81
CA TYR A 72 9.87 9.13 17.37
C TYR A 72 10.37 10.37 16.62
N GLU A 73 10.86 11.38 17.34
CA GLU A 73 11.47 12.57 16.74
C GLU A 73 12.56 12.16 15.73
N ASP A 74 12.51 12.81 14.57
CA ASP A 74 13.40 12.60 13.41
C ASP A 74 13.42 11.16 12.86
N LYS A 75 12.43 10.33 13.23
CA LYS A 75 12.21 8.99 12.67
C LYS A 75 11.20 9.03 11.54
N THR A 76 11.31 8.06 10.63
CA THR A 76 10.29 7.82 9.62
C THR A 76 9.32 6.75 10.08
N ILE A 77 8.05 7.10 10.18
CA ILE A 77 6.96 6.20 10.56
C ILE A 77 6.07 5.93 9.34
N LEU A 78 5.82 4.67 9.02
CA LEU A 78 4.79 4.29 8.05
C LEU A 78 3.51 3.84 8.78
N LEU A 79 2.36 4.42 8.40
CA LEU A 79 1.07 3.89 8.83
C LEU A 79 0.70 2.65 8.01
N SER A 80 0.59 1.54 8.73
CA SER A 80 0.10 0.24 8.31
C SER A 80 0.92 -0.44 7.21
N SER A 81 1.81 -1.35 7.61
CA SER A 81 2.59 -2.19 6.70
C SER A 81 2.03 -3.60 6.53
N VAL A 82 1.00 -4.01 7.29
CA VAL A 82 0.35 -5.33 7.13
C VAL A 82 -1.17 -5.24 7.21
N THR A 83 -1.70 -4.03 7.01
CA THR A 83 -3.11 -3.69 6.92
C THR A 83 -3.23 -2.40 6.11
N ASP A 84 -4.42 -1.80 6.04
CA ASP A 84 -4.61 -0.45 5.49
C ASP A 84 -5.07 0.49 6.62
N PRO A 85 -4.48 1.68 6.78
CA PRO A 85 -4.88 2.59 7.84
C PRO A 85 -6.31 3.13 7.66
N TYR A 86 -6.86 3.08 6.44
CA TYR A 86 -8.19 3.53 6.09
C TYR A 86 -9.07 2.39 5.55
N THR A 87 -8.95 1.21 6.15
CA THR A 87 -9.91 0.11 5.97
C THR A 87 -11.36 0.59 6.17
N PRO A 88 -12.38 0.02 5.49
CA PRO A 88 -13.78 0.41 5.63
C PRO A 88 -14.29 0.68 7.07
N LEU A 89 -13.87 -0.12 8.05
CA LEU A 89 -14.26 0.09 9.45
C LEU A 89 -13.56 1.25 10.17
N GLU A 90 -12.56 1.89 9.57
CA GLU A 90 -11.95 3.14 10.08
C GLU A 90 -12.97 4.29 10.17
N ILE A 91 -14.06 4.25 9.38
CA ILE A 91 -15.18 5.19 9.50
C ILE A 91 -15.82 5.12 10.90
N LYS A 92 -15.89 3.92 11.48
CA LYS A 92 -16.52 3.66 12.78
C LYS A 92 -15.52 3.72 13.93
N TYR A 93 -14.35 3.09 13.75
CA TYR A 93 -13.43 2.91 14.87
C TYR A 93 -12.43 4.02 14.99
N GLU A 94 -12.04 4.73 13.92
CA GLU A 94 -11.18 5.92 14.00
C GLU A 94 -9.81 5.67 14.68
N ASN A 95 -9.30 4.43 14.65
CA ASN A 95 -8.03 4.12 15.29
C ASN A 95 -6.87 4.86 14.61
N THR A 96 -6.88 4.94 13.28
CA THR A 96 -5.87 5.72 12.54
C THR A 96 -5.96 7.19 12.90
N ARG A 97 -7.19 7.73 12.98
CA ARG A 97 -7.40 9.11 13.43
C ARG A 97 -6.80 9.38 14.82
N ARG A 98 -7.03 8.50 15.80
CA ARG A 98 -6.45 8.64 17.15
C ARG A 98 -4.92 8.56 17.14
N VAL A 99 -4.34 7.72 16.29
CA VAL A 99 -2.88 7.69 16.08
C VAL A 99 -2.39 9.04 15.56
N LEU A 100 -3.06 9.62 14.57
CA LEU A 100 -2.72 10.94 14.03
C LEU A 100 -2.79 12.00 15.13
N GLU A 101 -3.91 12.09 15.85
CA GLU A 101 -4.11 13.06 16.94
C GLU A 101 -3.00 12.97 18.00
N LYS A 102 -2.56 11.76 18.35
CA LYS A 102 -1.47 11.58 19.32
C LYS A 102 -0.10 11.95 18.79
N LEU A 103 0.14 11.87 17.48
CA LEU A 103 1.42 12.21 16.88
C LEU A 103 1.54 13.69 16.49
N ILE A 104 0.48 14.50 16.60
CA ILE A 104 0.56 15.94 16.32
C ILE A 104 1.65 16.59 17.19
N GLY A 105 2.46 17.45 16.57
CA GLY A 105 3.56 18.17 17.23
C GLY A 105 4.90 17.43 17.23
N THR A 106 4.97 16.20 16.69
CA THR A 106 6.25 15.51 16.48
C THR A 106 7.00 16.02 15.25
N THR A 107 8.34 15.96 15.27
CA THR A 107 9.18 16.16 14.08
C THR A 107 9.27 14.91 13.19
N ALA A 108 8.76 13.76 13.65
CA ALA A 108 8.78 12.51 12.91
C ALA A 108 8.19 12.66 11.50
N LYS A 109 8.84 12.03 10.51
CA LYS A 109 8.30 11.94 9.16
C LYS A 109 7.23 10.85 9.09
N LEU A 110 5.97 11.26 8.99
CA LEU A 110 4.86 10.34 8.83
C LEU A 110 4.58 10.05 7.36
N GLN A 111 4.59 8.77 6.98
CA GLN A 111 4.18 8.29 5.67
C GLN A 111 2.87 7.52 5.78
N ILE A 112 1.91 7.85 4.92
CA ILE A 112 0.62 7.17 4.81
C ILE A 112 0.54 6.54 3.43
N LEU A 113 0.06 5.30 3.36
CA LEU A 113 -0.26 4.61 2.12
C LEU A 113 -1.64 3.96 2.27
N THR A 114 -2.54 4.17 1.31
CA THR A 114 -3.88 3.57 1.39
C THR A 114 -4.51 3.31 0.02
N LYS A 115 -5.54 2.46 -0.01
CA LYS A 115 -6.44 2.25 -1.16
C LYS A 115 -7.81 2.90 -0.98
N SER A 116 -7.99 3.72 0.05
CA SER A 116 -9.27 4.28 0.46
C SER A 116 -9.32 5.79 0.28
N SER A 117 -10.40 6.29 -0.31
CA SER A 117 -10.67 7.72 -0.41
C SER A 117 -11.00 8.36 0.94
N LEU A 118 -11.26 7.57 1.99
CA LEU A 118 -11.51 8.06 3.35
C LEU A 118 -10.36 8.91 3.93
N VAL A 119 -9.15 8.76 3.37
CA VAL A 119 -7.98 9.58 3.74
C VAL A 119 -8.24 11.08 3.68
N GLU A 120 -9.16 11.53 2.81
CA GLU A 120 -9.51 12.96 2.72
C GLU A 120 -10.15 13.52 4.01
N ARG A 121 -10.76 12.68 4.84
CA ARG A 121 -11.37 13.05 6.13
C ARG A 121 -10.36 13.72 7.06
N ASP A 122 -9.12 13.25 7.03
CA ASP A 122 -8.10 13.63 8.03
C ASP A 122 -7.14 14.72 7.52
N ILE A 123 -7.44 15.36 6.37
CA ILE A 123 -6.66 16.49 5.84
C ILE A 123 -6.43 17.59 6.89
N VAL A 124 -7.43 17.91 7.71
CA VAL A 124 -7.31 18.91 8.78
C VAL A 124 -6.26 18.52 9.84
N LEU A 125 -6.09 17.22 10.10
CA LEU A 125 -5.04 16.72 10.99
C LEU A 125 -3.68 16.75 10.28
N PHE A 126 -3.63 16.32 9.02
CA PHE A 126 -2.38 16.30 8.24
C PHE A 126 -1.71 17.67 8.18
N LYS A 127 -2.48 18.76 8.07
CA LYS A 127 -1.96 20.13 8.07
C LYS A 127 -1.25 20.56 9.35
N GLN A 128 -1.37 19.80 10.44
CA GLN A 128 -0.73 20.06 11.72
C GLN A 128 0.61 19.34 11.87
N PHE A 129 1.01 18.53 10.88
CA PHE A 129 2.31 17.86 10.87
C PHE A 129 3.32 18.69 10.08
N GLU A 130 4.53 18.80 10.60
CA GLU A 130 5.66 19.39 9.88
C GLU A 130 6.10 18.47 8.73
N ASN A 131 6.22 17.18 9.00
CA ASN A 131 6.74 16.18 8.07
C ASN A 131 5.71 15.08 7.81
N ILE A 132 4.80 15.29 6.87
CA ILE A 132 3.84 14.26 6.45
C ILE A 132 3.83 14.07 4.93
N GLN A 133 3.74 12.81 4.50
CA GLN A 133 3.58 12.44 3.12
C GLN A 133 2.45 11.41 2.97
N VAL A 134 1.46 11.69 2.12
CA VAL A 134 0.27 10.85 1.93
C VAL A 134 0.28 10.26 0.52
N GLY A 135 0.18 8.95 0.41
CA GLY A 135 0.10 8.26 -0.87
C GLY A 135 -1.08 7.32 -0.99
N ILE A 136 -1.43 7.07 -2.24
CA ILE A 136 -2.41 6.05 -2.61
C ILE A 136 -1.70 4.88 -3.30
N SER A 137 -2.16 3.66 -3.08
CA SER A 137 -1.82 2.56 -3.99
C SER A 137 -2.79 2.55 -5.17
N LEU A 138 -2.25 2.47 -6.38
CA LEU A 138 -3.02 2.44 -7.61
C LEU A 138 -2.43 1.40 -8.56
N ASN A 139 -3.15 0.29 -8.75
CA ASN A 139 -2.68 -0.80 -9.60
C ASN A 139 -3.06 -0.61 -11.08
N SER A 140 -4.25 -0.07 -11.35
CA SER A 140 -4.81 0.12 -12.69
C SER A 140 -5.85 1.24 -12.65
N LEU A 141 -6.06 1.90 -13.79
CA LEU A 141 -7.18 2.83 -14.01
C LEU A 141 -8.45 2.11 -14.47
N ASP A 142 -8.36 0.82 -14.86
CA ASP A 142 -9.52 0.03 -15.23
C ASP A 142 -10.32 -0.40 -13.98
N GLU A 143 -11.53 0.17 -13.85
CA GLU A 143 -12.47 -0.19 -12.80
C GLU A 143 -12.88 -1.67 -12.84
N LYS A 144 -13.01 -2.27 -14.03
CA LYS A 144 -13.40 -3.68 -14.14
C LYS A 144 -12.34 -4.58 -13.54
N PHE A 145 -11.09 -4.37 -13.95
CA PHE A 145 -9.97 -5.11 -13.40
C PHE A 145 -9.81 -4.87 -11.89
N THR A 146 -9.79 -3.62 -11.43
CA THR A 146 -9.62 -3.30 -10.00
C THR A 146 -10.74 -3.87 -9.12
N ARG A 147 -11.98 -3.99 -9.62
CA ARG A 147 -13.07 -4.67 -8.90
C ARG A 147 -12.86 -6.16 -8.72
N ILE A 148 -12.07 -6.81 -9.57
CA ILE A 148 -11.71 -8.23 -9.41
C ILE A 148 -10.58 -8.36 -8.38
N ILE A 149 -9.52 -7.56 -8.52
CA ILE A 149 -8.31 -7.72 -7.70
C ILE A 149 -8.39 -7.05 -6.32
N GLU A 150 -9.22 -6.02 -6.16
CA GLU A 150 -9.35 -5.16 -4.98
C GLU A 150 -10.84 -4.82 -4.72
N PRO A 151 -11.70 -5.84 -4.53
CA PRO A 151 -13.16 -5.71 -4.67
C PRO A 151 -13.81 -4.71 -3.71
N ARG A 152 -13.17 -4.45 -2.56
CA ARG A 152 -13.70 -3.58 -1.50
C ARG A 152 -12.91 -2.29 -1.30
N ALA A 153 -11.98 -1.97 -2.20
CA ALA A 153 -11.27 -0.70 -2.20
C ALA A 153 -12.01 0.38 -3.00
N SER A 154 -11.68 1.65 -2.71
CA SER A 154 -12.18 2.78 -3.49
C SER A 154 -11.79 2.63 -4.95
N ARG A 155 -12.61 3.16 -5.86
CA ARG A 155 -12.31 3.15 -7.30
C ARG A 155 -11.02 3.92 -7.59
N PRO A 156 -10.29 3.60 -8.67
CA PRO A 156 -9.13 4.37 -9.13
C PRO A 156 -9.36 5.90 -9.13
N GLN A 157 -10.48 6.35 -9.72
CA GLN A 157 -10.83 7.77 -9.81
C GLN A 157 -11.14 8.38 -8.44
N GLU A 158 -11.75 7.63 -7.53
CA GLU A 158 -12.03 8.08 -6.15
C GLU A 158 -10.71 8.26 -5.37
N ARG A 159 -9.72 7.37 -5.57
CA ARG A 159 -8.38 7.50 -4.95
C ARG A 159 -7.64 8.71 -5.48
N LEU A 160 -7.60 8.90 -6.81
CA LEU A 160 -6.97 10.05 -7.45
C LEU A 160 -7.64 11.37 -7.01
N SER A 161 -8.97 11.41 -6.95
CA SER A 161 -9.72 12.57 -6.46
C SER A 161 -9.39 12.91 -5.01
N ALA A 162 -9.32 11.90 -4.13
CA ALA A 162 -8.91 12.09 -2.74
C ALA A 162 -7.47 12.61 -2.65
N LEU A 163 -6.53 12.02 -3.39
CA LEU A 163 -5.14 12.48 -3.41
C LEU A 163 -5.02 13.92 -3.92
N LYS A 164 -5.81 14.31 -4.94
CA LYS A 164 -5.86 15.69 -5.44
C LYS A 164 -6.29 16.68 -4.37
N LYS A 165 -7.28 16.33 -3.53
CA LYS A 165 -7.70 17.18 -2.40
C LYS A 165 -6.61 17.29 -1.33
N VAL A 166 -5.90 16.20 -1.06
CA VAL A 166 -4.75 16.19 -0.14
C VAL A 166 -3.63 17.10 -0.66
N ALA A 167 -3.25 16.98 -1.93
CA ALA A 167 -2.25 17.83 -2.56
C ALA A 167 -2.69 19.32 -2.55
N ALA A 168 -3.96 19.62 -2.86
CA ALA A 168 -4.51 20.97 -2.84
C ALA A 168 -4.49 21.62 -1.44
N ALA A 169 -4.39 20.82 -0.37
CA ALA A 169 -4.23 21.31 0.98
C ALA A 169 -2.76 21.61 1.37
N GLY A 170 -1.82 21.48 0.42
CA GLY A 170 -0.39 21.74 0.61
C GLY A 170 0.39 20.55 1.21
N ILE A 171 -0.20 19.36 1.21
CA ILE A 171 0.41 18.16 1.79
C ILE A 171 1.21 17.42 0.71
N SER A 172 2.42 16.96 1.06
CA SER A 172 3.25 16.16 0.16
C SER A 172 2.54 14.85 -0.19
N THR A 173 2.52 14.50 -1.48
CA THR A 173 1.83 13.31 -1.98
C THR A 173 2.72 12.42 -2.81
N TYR A 174 2.34 11.15 -2.97
CA TYR A 174 2.96 10.20 -3.90
C TYR A 174 1.94 9.17 -4.41
N VAL A 175 2.24 8.53 -5.53
CA VAL A 175 1.47 7.38 -6.04
C VAL A 175 2.33 6.14 -5.98
N PHE A 176 1.80 5.08 -5.35
CA PHE A 176 2.42 3.77 -5.36
C PHE A 176 1.73 2.87 -6.38
N VAL A 177 2.37 2.70 -7.53
CA VAL A 177 1.94 1.80 -8.60
C VAL A 177 2.30 0.38 -8.20
N SER A 178 1.43 -0.24 -7.41
CA SER A 178 1.67 -1.53 -6.79
C SER A 178 0.40 -2.37 -6.61
N PRO A 179 0.50 -3.68 -6.86
CA PRO A 179 1.56 -4.31 -7.65
C PRO A 179 1.36 -3.97 -9.13
N ILE A 180 2.39 -3.95 -9.96
CA ILE A 180 2.19 -3.95 -11.41
C ILE A 180 1.78 -5.36 -11.83
N PHE A 181 0.65 -5.49 -12.52
CA PHE A 181 0.27 -6.69 -13.28
C PHE A 181 0.76 -6.53 -14.72
N PRO A 182 1.84 -7.22 -15.13
CA PRO A 182 2.44 -7.05 -16.45
C PRO A 182 1.43 -7.24 -17.59
N LYS A 183 1.45 -6.34 -18.59
CA LYS A 183 0.51 -6.28 -19.73
C LYS A 183 -0.97 -5.99 -19.37
N ILE A 184 -1.28 -5.71 -18.09
CA ILE A 184 -2.64 -5.36 -17.63
C ILE A 184 -2.64 -4.00 -16.93
N SER A 185 -1.70 -3.78 -16.02
CA SER A 185 -1.46 -2.48 -15.37
C SER A 185 -0.71 -1.56 -16.32
N ASP A 186 -1.41 -0.55 -16.84
CA ASP A 186 -0.80 0.54 -17.61
C ASP A 186 -0.21 1.58 -16.65
N TRP A 187 1.06 1.39 -16.29
CA TRP A 187 1.76 2.25 -15.35
C TRP A 187 2.07 3.63 -15.94
N GLU A 188 2.25 3.75 -17.25
CA GLU A 188 2.43 5.02 -17.94
C GLU A 188 1.16 5.88 -17.83
N ALA A 189 -0.01 5.29 -18.15
CA ALA A 189 -1.28 5.98 -18.02
C ALA A 189 -1.58 6.40 -16.56
N ILE A 190 -1.16 5.60 -15.58
CA ILE A 190 -1.27 5.96 -14.15
C ILE A 190 -0.42 7.20 -13.85
N ILE A 191 0.83 7.25 -14.32
CA ILE A 191 1.69 8.43 -14.15
C ILE A 191 1.00 9.65 -14.76
N GLU A 192 0.63 9.57 -16.04
CA GLU A 192 0.02 10.68 -16.78
C GLU A 192 -1.24 11.21 -16.09
N ALA A 193 -2.10 10.32 -15.56
CA ALA A 193 -3.30 10.70 -14.81
C ALA A 193 -3.00 11.41 -13.48
N ALA A 194 -1.84 11.16 -12.88
CA ALA A 194 -1.44 11.67 -11.57
C ALA A 194 -0.42 12.82 -11.61
N LEU A 195 0.16 13.14 -12.78
CA LEU A 195 1.16 14.21 -12.94
C LEU A 195 0.68 15.58 -12.44
N VAL A 196 -0.62 15.86 -12.55
CA VAL A 196 -1.22 17.11 -12.04
C VAL A 196 -1.35 17.14 -10.51
N ILE A 197 -1.04 16.04 -9.83
CA ILE A 197 -1.19 15.85 -8.38
C ILE A 197 0.17 15.71 -7.71
N THR A 198 1.08 14.90 -8.28
CA THR A 198 2.39 14.60 -7.70
C THR A 198 3.43 14.26 -8.78
N ASP A 199 4.69 14.43 -8.40
CA ASP A 199 5.89 14.00 -9.13
C ASP A 199 6.62 12.82 -8.44
N ASP A 200 6.14 12.33 -7.29
CA ASP A 200 6.70 11.17 -6.55
C ASP A 200 5.92 9.89 -6.89
N PHE A 201 6.58 8.99 -7.61
CA PHE A 201 6.04 7.70 -8.02
C PHE A 201 6.87 6.56 -7.46
N ARG A 202 6.20 5.53 -6.99
CA ARG A 202 6.85 4.32 -6.46
C ARG A 202 6.26 3.12 -7.18
N PHE A 203 7.07 2.10 -7.41
CA PHE A 203 6.66 0.94 -8.19
C PHE A 203 7.03 -0.34 -7.46
N GLU A 204 6.13 -1.31 -7.48
CA GLU A 204 6.38 -2.66 -6.98
C GLU A 204 5.88 -3.67 -8.01
N ASN A 205 6.63 -4.75 -8.19
CA ASN A 205 6.21 -5.85 -9.03
C ASN A 205 5.16 -6.71 -8.35
N LEU A 206 4.45 -7.51 -9.15
CA LEU A 206 3.57 -8.55 -8.62
C LEU A 206 4.40 -9.64 -7.93
N ASN A 207 4.37 -9.63 -6.61
CA ASN A 207 4.98 -10.65 -5.77
C ASN A 207 4.24 -11.98 -5.86
N PHE A 208 4.77 -12.94 -6.62
CA PHE A 208 4.27 -14.32 -6.64
C PHE A 208 4.72 -15.08 -5.39
N ARG A 209 3.79 -15.25 -4.44
CA ARG A 209 3.98 -16.02 -3.21
C ARG A 209 3.16 -17.30 -3.27
N GLY A 210 3.62 -18.36 -2.60
CA GLY A 210 2.93 -19.66 -2.64
C GLY A 210 1.43 -19.59 -2.32
N HIS A 211 1.01 -18.69 -1.42
CA HIS A 211 -0.40 -18.51 -1.06
C HIS A 211 -1.24 -17.73 -2.07
N ASN A 212 -0.65 -16.80 -2.85
CA ASN A 212 -1.41 -15.96 -3.79
C ASN A 212 -1.36 -16.46 -5.24
N VAL A 213 -0.34 -17.25 -5.61
CA VAL A 213 -0.15 -17.78 -6.96
C VAL A 213 -1.39 -18.49 -7.52
N PRO A 214 -2.06 -19.40 -6.79
CA PRO A 214 -3.25 -20.07 -7.34
C PRO A 214 -4.37 -19.09 -7.71
N ARG A 215 -4.59 -18.04 -6.90
CA ARG A 215 -5.63 -17.03 -7.15
C ARG A 215 -5.26 -16.10 -8.30
N ILE A 216 -3.98 -15.69 -8.39
CA ILE A 216 -3.49 -14.88 -9.49
C ILE A 216 -3.60 -15.66 -10.80
N MET A 217 -3.09 -16.90 -10.87
CA MET A 217 -3.14 -17.70 -12.09
C MET A 217 -4.58 -18.01 -12.51
N LYS A 218 -5.48 -18.27 -11.56
CA LYS A 218 -6.91 -18.44 -11.83
C LYS A 218 -7.52 -17.18 -12.44
N LEU A 219 -7.26 -16.00 -11.84
CA LEU A 219 -7.71 -14.73 -12.39
C LEU A 219 -7.25 -14.57 -13.83
N ILE A 220 -5.97 -14.83 -14.11
CA ILE A 220 -5.41 -14.66 -15.44
C ILE A 220 -6.08 -15.64 -16.41
N SER A 221 -6.22 -16.92 -16.06
CA SER A 221 -6.89 -17.89 -16.95
C SER A 221 -8.36 -17.55 -17.26
N GLU A 222 -9.08 -16.94 -16.31
CA GLU A 222 -10.51 -16.66 -16.46
C GLU A 222 -10.77 -15.33 -17.18
N ASN A 223 -9.89 -14.34 -17.04
CA ASN A 223 -10.13 -12.97 -17.52
C ASN A 223 -9.18 -12.54 -18.65
N TYR A 224 -7.99 -13.14 -18.73
CA TYR A 224 -6.93 -12.84 -19.71
C TYR A 224 -6.26 -14.15 -20.17
N PRO A 225 -7.03 -15.11 -20.74
CA PRO A 225 -6.51 -16.43 -21.09
C PRO A 225 -5.31 -16.37 -22.04
N GLU A 226 -5.25 -15.35 -22.91
CA GLU A 226 -4.13 -15.06 -23.81
C GLU A 226 -2.82 -14.70 -23.07
N LEU A 227 -2.90 -14.21 -21.84
CA LEU A 227 -1.74 -13.88 -21.01
C LEU A 227 -1.31 -15.03 -20.10
N PHE A 228 -2.02 -16.16 -20.08
CA PHE A 228 -1.74 -17.25 -19.14
C PHE A 228 -0.34 -17.83 -19.27
N ASP A 229 0.13 -18.07 -20.50
CA ASP A 229 1.48 -18.58 -20.76
C ASP A 229 2.56 -17.58 -20.34
N TYR A 230 2.34 -16.31 -20.66
CA TYR A 230 3.22 -15.22 -20.22
C TYR A 230 3.31 -15.13 -18.69
N TYR A 231 2.20 -15.29 -17.96
CA TYR A 231 2.21 -15.29 -16.49
C TYR A 231 2.90 -16.52 -15.88
N LYS A 232 2.94 -17.66 -16.58
CA LYS A 232 3.76 -18.81 -16.16
C LYS A 232 5.26 -18.52 -16.30
N GLU A 233 5.64 -17.76 -17.32
CA GLU A 233 7.01 -17.39 -17.65
C GLU A 233 7.55 -16.30 -16.72
N ILE A 234 6.89 -15.14 -16.62
CA ILE A 234 7.33 -13.99 -15.81
C ILE A 234 7.43 -14.28 -14.30
N ARG A 235 6.78 -15.35 -13.82
CA ARG A 235 6.95 -15.84 -12.45
C ARG A 235 8.33 -16.47 -12.21
N LYS A 236 8.97 -16.96 -13.28
CA LYS A 236 10.23 -17.71 -13.25
C LYS A 236 11.40 -16.91 -13.81
N GLU A 237 11.14 -15.99 -14.73
CA GLU A 237 12.15 -15.24 -15.48
C GLU A 237 12.35 -13.83 -14.89
N PRO A 238 13.45 -13.56 -14.14
CA PRO A 238 13.70 -12.25 -13.56
C PRO A 238 14.00 -11.16 -14.61
N SER A 239 14.50 -11.54 -15.80
CA SER A 239 14.83 -10.59 -16.87
C SER A 239 13.62 -9.77 -17.32
N LEU A 240 12.43 -10.38 -17.37
CA LEU A 240 11.19 -9.69 -17.74
C LEU A 240 10.81 -8.59 -16.72
N TRP A 241 11.20 -8.73 -15.46
CA TRP A 241 11.03 -7.69 -14.46
C TRP A 241 12.10 -6.61 -14.57
N ASN A 242 13.34 -6.99 -14.90
CA ASN A 242 14.43 -6.04 -15.08
C ASN A 242 14.20 -5.12 -16.30
N GLU A 243 13.73 -5.68 -17.43
CA GLU A 243 13.36 -4.89 -18.60
C GLU A 243 12.30 -3.83 -18.25
N MET A 244 11.29 -4.22 -17.47
CA MET A 244 10.25 -3.29 -17.02
C MET A 244 10.76 -2.27 -15.99
N GLU A 245 11.68 -2.65 -15.11
CA GLU A 245 12.36 -1.72 -14.19
C GLU A 245 13.13 -0.66 -14.99
N GLU A 246 13.89 -1.06 -16.01
CA GLU A 246 14.61 -0.17 -16.92
C GLU A 246 13.67 0.77 -17.68
N ASP A 247 12.57 0.24 -18.26
CA ASP A 247 11.56 1.04 -18.97
C ASP A 247 10.96 2.14 -18.07
N ILE A 248 10.62 1.80 -16.82
CA ILE A 248 10.07 2.76 -15.84
C ILE A 248 11.12 3.81 -15.47
N GLU A 249 12.35 3.40 -15.21
CA GLU A 249 13.44 4.30 -14.84
C GLU A 249 13.75 5.30 -15.97
N ASP A 250 13.83 4.83 -17.22
CA ASP A 250 14.07 5.67 -18.39
C ASP A 250 12.91 6.65 -18.63
N PHE A 251 11.66 6.18 -18.52
CA PHE A 251 10.48 7.04 -18.64
C PHE A 251 10.49 8.16 -17.59
N CYS A 252 10.80 7.82 -16.34
CA CYS A 252 10.86 8.78 -15.24
C CYS A 252 12.00 9.78 -15.41
N LYS A 253 13.18 9.31 -15.83
CA LYS A 253 14.36 10.15 -16.07
C LYS A 253 14.11 11.15 -17.20
N ALA A 254 13.49 10.70 -18.29
CA ALA A 254 13.16 11.57 -19.43
C ALA A 254 12.18 12.69 -19.07
N ARG A 255 11.36 12.50 -18.02
CA ARG A 255 10.36 13.47 -17.53
C ARG A 255 10.75 14.17 -16.23
N HIS A 256 11.95 13.94 -15.71
CA HIS A 256 12.42 14.48 -14.42
C HIS A 256 11.51 14.16 -13.22
N LEU A 257 10.93 12.95 -13.19
CA LEU A 257 10.06 12.50 -12.11
C LEU A 257 10.86 11.85 -10.98
N ARG A 258 10.37 11.98 -9.74
CA ARG A 258 10.94 11.30 -8.57
C ARG A 258 10.40 9.88 -8.50
N CYS A 259 11.07 8.95 -9.16
CA CYS A 259 10.65 7.54 -9.17
C CYS A 259 11.50 6.65 -8.27
N ARG A 260 10.86 5.66 -7.63
CA ARG A 260 11.53 4.57 -6.92
C ARG A 260 10.93 3.23 -7.33
N VAL A 261 11.76 2.35 -7.90
CA VAL A 261 11.35 1.00 -8.29
C VAL A 261 11.83 -0.02 -7.24
N GLU A 262 10.91 -0.83 -6.71
CA GLU A 262 11.14 -1.78 -5.61
C GLU A 262 10.87 -3.25 -6.04
N PHE A 263 11.28 -3.65 -7.25
CA PHE A 263 10.90 -4.95 -7.87
C PHE A 263 11.51 -6.22 -7.23
N HIS A 264 12.37 -6.09 -6.21
CA HIS A 264 13.15 -7.23 -5.67
C HIS A 264 12.89 -7.52 -4.20
N HIS A 265 11.79 -7.02 -3.62
CA HIS A 265 11.47 -7.16 -2.20
C HIS A 265 10.81 -8.52 -1.90
N GLY A 266 11.49 -9.63 -2.21
CA GLY A 266 10.87 -10.93 -2.01
C GLY A 266 11.63 -12.22 -2.29
N GLY A 267 12.92 -12.18 -2.65
CA GLY A 267 13.71 -13.41 -2.80
C GLY A 267 14.17 -13.74 -4.22
N PHE A 268 14.32 -12.74 -5.07
CA PHE A 268 15.27 -12.79 -6.18
C PHE A 268 16.28 -11.70 -5.90
N THR A 269 17.36 -12.07 -5.22
CA THR A 269 18.46 -11.18 -4.91
C THR A 269 19.03 -10.64 -6.21
N LYS A 270 19.12 -9.29 -6.33
CA LYS A 270 20.03 -8.62 -7.26
C LYS A 270 21.34 -9.40 -7.27
N THR A 271 21.68 -10.01 -8.41
CA THR A 271 23.05 -10.43 -8.69
C THR A 271 23.91 -9.20 -8.45
N LYS A 272 24.78 -9.26 -7.43
CA LYS A 272 25.81 -8.25 -7.23
C LYS A 272 26.60 -8.18 -8.53
N GLN A 273 26.45 -7.11 -9.29
CA GLN A 273 27.41 -6.77 -10.33
C GLN A 273 28.72 -6.42 -9.60
N ASN A 274 29.77 -7.17 -9.94
CA ASN A 274 31.15 -6.91 -9.55
C ASN A 274 31.68 -5.66 -10.27
#